data_AF-A0A538R3X2-F1
#
_entry.id   AF-A0A538R3X2-F1
#
_cell.length_a   1.000
_cell.length_b   1.000
_cell.length_c   1.000
_cell.angle_alpha   90.00
_cell.angle_beta   90.00
_cell.angle_gamma   90.00
#
_symmetry.space_group_name_H-M   'P 1'
#
loop_
_entity.id
_entity.type
_entity.pdbx_description
1 polymer ?
#
loop_
_entity_poly.entity_id
_entity_poly.type
_entity_poly.pdbx_seq_one_letter_code
_entity_poly.pdbx_strand_id
1 'polypeptide(L)'
;MFGDVLRVWGRYSPDRFLLRLWVLLLLPSVVHLIAWLVLTALDPGHAALRSLPVFGGATLAWVAISVAVRGRWPLLNWGDAGRITDHLLAMSALTTMRQLYLLGCYCLLGISVLAKGPPGLAVVGAVGVFHVVLRHRWCALYDGAFELKRGALVMLGTFLPWHVAMYMKDGVRFIDEYVFNHIFNRAAIGVDNSPGTFEYYTSQLGHGMWLWAALLPAAVGAAILRSRTDTREGRVRFTIALWAIAGVAFFSLVQTKFHHYILPAVPALGILVAFFLDDLIARRDRLHPIFAMIGIAIALLVCRDLMHEPERWIEMFVFRYDRPWPGAEPWQIDPSDGFLALGIAAAIAIAIAATRWRRLGVVCLGGVGLAICVWSLQVYMPVAGTHWGMRDAVRAYYDQRTIYGERRVYFGLGELYDDWHDAGDRWTFETHIPETLQVGQPMTLRLQVNKVNDERMMEQEIALGRASTRSSIRWSRRARRRAKSARGRRSASSMQIA
;
A
#
# COMPACT_ATOMS: atom_id res chain seq x y z
N MET A 1 26.16 -25.34 -38.38
CA MET A 1 27.51 -25.52 -37.80
C MET A 1 27.82 -24.52 -36.68
N PHE A 2 27.44 -23.24 -36.76
CA PHE A 2 27.69 -22.26 -35.68
C PHE A 2 26.85 -22.43 -34.39
N GLY A 3 25.71 -23.11 -34.45
CA GLY A 3 24.84 -23.34 -33.29
C GLY A 3 25.45 -24.24 -32.20
N ASP A 4 26.31 -25.20 -32.58
CA ASP A 4 26.94 -26.12 -31.62
C ASP A 4 28.15 -25.50 -30.92
N VAL A 5 28.90 -24.64 -31.60
CA VAL A 5 30.04 -23.90 -31.01
C VAL A 5 29.54 -22.90 -29.96
N LEU A 6 28.48 -22.16 -30.26
CA LEU A 6 27.85 -21.23 -29.30
C LEU A 6 27.22 -21.95 -28.09
N ARG A 7 26.72 -23.19 -28.26
CA ARG A 7 26.25 -24.01 -27.13
C ARG A 7 27.38 -24.41 -26.18
N VAL A 8 28.54 -24.78 -26.73
CA VAL A 8 29.73 -25.13 -25.92
C VAL A 8 30.27 -23.89 -25.21
N TRP A 9 30.43 -22.78 -25.92
CA TRP A 9 30.87 -21.50 -25.33
C TRP A 9 29.90 -21.00 -24.24
N GLY A 10 28.60 -21.10 -24.49
CA GLY A 10 27.56 -20.77 -23.51
C GLY A 10 27.57 -21.67 -22.27
N ARG A 11 28.13 -22.89 -22.33
CA ARG A 11 28.20 -23.82 -21.19
C ARG A 11 29.36 -23.53 -20.23
N TYR A 12 30.37 -22.79 -20.70
CA TYR A 12 31.60 -22.45 -19.96
C TYR A 12 31.79 -20.93 -19.81
N SER A 13 30.75 -20.14 -20.06
CA SER A 13 30.85 -18.70 -19.84
C SER A 13 31.16 -18.44 -18.35
N PRO A 14 32.04 -17.46 -18.03
CA PRO A 14 32.51 -17.25 -16.66
C PRO A 14 31.37 -17.04 -15.65
N ASP A 15 30.29 -16.37 -16.07
CA ASP A 15 29.07 -16.15 -15.31
C ASP A 15 28.36 -17.46 -14.95
N ARG A 16 28.22 -18.40 -15.89
CA ARG A 16 27.60 -19.72 -15.62
C ARG A 16 28.49 -20.59 -14.75
N PHE A 17 29.80 -20.54 -14.97
CA PHE A 17 30.74 -21.29 -14.15
C PHE A 17 30.72 -20.80 -12.70
N LEU A 18 30.79 -19.50 -12.48
CA LEU A 18 30.73 -18.88 -11.15
C LEU A 18 29.40 -19.17 -10.46
N LEU A 19 28.27 -19.03 -11.16
CA LEU A 19 26.95 -19.31 -10.57
C LEU A 19 26.79 -20.80 -10.23
N ARG A 20 27.30 -21.70 -11.08
CA ARG A 20 27.30 -23.15 -10.81
C ARG A 20 28.16 -23.51 -9.60
N LEU A 21 29.33 -22.88 -9.49
CA LEU A 21 30.21 -23.04 -8.33
C LEU A 21 29.50 -22.56 -7.06
N TRP A 22 28.85 -21.39 -7.11
CA TRP A 22 28.03 -20.86 -6.01
C TRP A 22 26.90 -21.82 -5.61
N VAL A 23 26.16 -22.36 -6.58
CA VAL A 23 25.08 -23.33 -6.34
C VAL A 23 25.61 -24.60 -5.69
N LEU A 24 26.78 -25.10 -6.10
CA LEU A 24 27.41 -26.26 -5.46
C LEU A 24 27.83 -25.95 -4.02
N LEU A 25 28.40 -24.78 -3.79
CA LEU A 25 28.98 -24.36 -2.51
C LEU A 25 27.94 -23.83 -1.51
N LEU A 26 26.67 -23.72 -1.89
CA LEU A 26 25.59 -23.20 -1.06
C LEU A 26 25.51 -23.88 0.32
N LEU A 27 25.61 -25.20 0.37
CA LEU A 27 25.56 -25.97 1.62
C LEU A 27 26.80 -25.78 2.49
N PRO A 28 28.04 -25.89 1.96
CA PRO A 28 29.25 -25.44 2.66
C PRO A 28 29.18 -23.99 3.17
N SER A 29 28.62 -23.06 2.40
CA SER A 29 28.45 -21.66 2.79
C SER A 29 27.47 -21.49 3.94
N VAL A 30 26.37 -22.26 3.98
CA VAL A 30 25.44 -22.26 5.12
C VAL A 30 26.10 -22.83 6.37
N VAL A 31 26.85 -23.94 6.24
CA VAL A 31 27.61 -24.51 7.35
C VAL A 31 28.63 -23.51 7.89
N HIS A 32 29.33 -22.79 7.00
CA HIS A 32 30.25 -21.73 7.40
C HIS A 32 29.56 -20.57 8.09
N LEU A 33 28.41 -20.13 7.59
CA LEU A 33 27.62 -19.07 8.23
C LEU A 33 27.18 -19.45 9.65
N ILE A 34 26.68 -20.68 9.83
CA ILE A 34 26.30 -21.20 11.15
C ILE A 34 27.52 -21.29 12.07
N ALA A 35 28.63 -21.84 11.59
CA ALA A 35 29.86 -21.94 12.35
C ALA A 35 30.41 -20.55 12.75
N TRP A 36 30.36 -19.59 11.83
CA TRP A 36 30.74 -18.21 12.09
C TRP A 36 29.85 -17.59 13.17
N LEU A 37 28.52 -17.69 13.05
CA LEU A 37 27.58 -17.16 14.05
C LEU A 37 27.81 -17.77 15.45
N VAL A 38 28.00 -19.09 15.53
CA VAL A 38 28.31 -19.78 16.80
C VAL A 38 29.65 -19.32 17.35
N LEU A 39 30.69 -19.21 16.51
CA LEU A 39 32.01 -18.77 16.94
C LEU A 39 32.03 -17.27 17.32
N THR A 40 31.21 -16.43 16.69
CA THR A 40 31.06 -15.02 17.09
C THR A 40 30.44 -14.90 18.47
N ALA A 41 29.55 -15.83 18.85
CA ALA A 41 28.99 -15.87 20.20
C ALA A 41 29.99 -16.38 21.26
N LEU A 42 30.99 -17.18 20.86
CA LEU A 42 31.96 -17.81 21.79
C LEU A 42 33.31 -17.07 21.88
N ASP A 43 33.85 -16.60 20.74
CA ASP A 43 35.16 -15.94 20.61
C ASP A 43 35.11 -14.90 19.46
N PRO A 44 34.56 -13.71 19.72
CA PRO A 44 34.34 -12.69 18.70
C PRO A 44 35.63 -12.25 17.98
N GLY A 45 36.75 -12.23 18.70
CA GLY A 45 38.04 -11.75 18.19
C GLY A 45 38.67 -12.66 17.14
N HIS A 46 38.37 -13.97 17.17
CA HIS A 46 38.97 -14.96 16.28
C HIS A 46 37.94 -15.75 15.46
N ALA A 47 36.65 -15.44 15.59
CA ALA A 47 35.56 -16.16 14.93
C ALA A 47 35.76 -16.32 13.42
N ALA A 48 36.21 -15.25 12.74
CA ALA A 48 36.49 -15.27 11.31
C ALA A 48 37.57 -16.31 10.96
N LEU A 49 38.75 -16.22 11.59
CA LEU A 49 39.87 -17.13 11.32
C LEU A 49 39.53 -18.59 11.68
N ARG A 50 38.82 -18.81 12.79
CA ARG A 50 38.44 -20.17 13.24
C ARG A 50 37.32 -20.80 12.42
N SER A 51 36.52 -20.01 11.72
CA SER A 51 35.46 -20.52 10.83
C SER A 51 35.99 -21.00 9.47
N LEU A 52 37.22 -20.60 9.06
CA LEU A 52 37.81 -20.97 7.77
C LEU A 52 38.13 -22.46 7.63
N PRO A 53 38.74 -23.16 8.61
CA PRO A 53 38.93 -24.61 8.54
C PRO A 53 37.61 -25.38 8.44
N VAL A 54 36.55 -24.89 9.11
CA VAL A 54 35.21 -25.49 9.05
C VAL A 54 34.64 -25.39 7.64
N PHE A 55 34.79 -24.24 6.98
CA PHE A 55 34.40 -24.06 5.59
C PHE A 55 35.20 -24.95 4.63
N GLY A 56 36.53 -25.00 4.79
CA GLY A 56 37.40 -25.85 3.98
C GLY A 56 37.05 -27.34 4.11
N GLY A 57 36.87 -27.82 5.34
CA GLY A 57 36.47 -29.19 5.63
C GLY A 57 35.08 -29.53 5.09
N ALA A 58 34.09 -28.66 5.30
CA ALA A 58 32.75 -28.82 4.77
C ALA A 58 32.74 -28.84 3.24
N THR A 59 33.54 -27.99 2.59
CA THR A 59 33.67 -27.94 1.14
C THR A 59 34.29 -29.20 0.58
N LEU A 60 35.39 -29.68 1.15
CA LEU A 60 36.04 -30.92 0.72
C LEU A 60 35.14 -32.14 0.89
N ALA A 61 34.50 -32.26 2.07
CA ALA A 61 33.53 -33.32 2.34
C ALA A 61 32.35 -33.25 1.37
N TRP A 62 31.81 -32.06 1.10
CA TRP A 62 30.69 -31.88 0.19
C TRP A 62 31.04 -32.20 -1.25
N VAL A 63 32.21 -31.78 -1.73
CA VAL A 63 32.71 -32.13 -3.07
C VAL A 63 32.90 -33.64 -3.18
N ALA A 64 33.48 -34.30 -2.17
CA ALA A 64 33.64 -35.75 -2.15
C ALA A 64 32.29 -36.49 -2.19
N ILE A 65 31.31 -36.07 -1.37
CA ILE A 65 29.94 -36.61 -1.38
C ILE A 65 29.27 -36.38 -2.74
N SER A 66 29.44 -35.20 -3.33
CA SER A 66 28.85 -34.82 -4.62
C SER A 66 29.37 -35.68 -5.79
N VAL A 67 30.62 -36.16 -5.68
CA VAL A 67 31.24 -37.07 -6.65
C VAL A 67 30.82 -38.52 -6.39
N ALA A 68 30.75 -38.93 -5.13
CA ALA A 68 30.39 -40.30 -4.74
C ALA A 68 28.90 -40.63 -4.97
N VAL A 69 28.01 -39.63 -4.86
CA VAL A 69 26.55 -39.81 -4.87
C VAL A 69 25.92 -39.24 -6.15
N ARG A 70 26.52 -39.52 -7.30
CA ARG A 70 26.00 -39.08 -8.61
C ARG A 70 24.57 -39.61 -8.85
N GLY A 71 23.65 -38.70 -9.18
CA GLY A 71 22.29 -39.05 -9.62
C GLY A 71 21.28 -39.39 -8.52
N ARG A 72 21.60 -39.24 -7.23
CA ARG A 72 20.64 -39.43 -6.14
C ARG A 72 20.16 -38.09 -5.58
N TRP A 73 18.96 -37.68 -5.97
CA TRP A 73 18.22 -36.61 -5.29
C TRP A 73 17.95 -37.00 -3.83
N PRO A 74 18.08 -36.11 -2.83
CA PRO A 74 18.24 -34.65 -2.89
C PRO A 74 19.69 -34.15 -2.75
N LEU A 75 20.71 -35.01 -2.85
CA LEU A 75 22.10 -34.62 -2.66
C LEU A 75 22.63 -33.90 -3.91
N LEU A 76 22.85 -32.60 -3.79
CA LEU A 76 23.22 -31.74 -4.90
C LEU A 76 24.63 -32.07 -5.42
N ASN A 77 24.73 -32.57 -6.66
CA ASN A 77 26.01 -32.80 -7.32
C ASN A 77 26.34 -31.74 -8.37
N TRP A 78 27.56 -31.77 -8.90
CA TRP A 78 28.01 -30.81 -9.93
C TRP A 78 27.09 -30.80 -11.16
N GLY A 79 26.54 -31.95 -11.57
CA GLY A 79 25.60 -32.06 -12.68
C GLY A 79 24.27 -31.35 -12.40
N ASP A 80 23.71 -31.57 -11.21
CA ASP A 80 22.47 -30.93 -10.77
C ASP A 80 22.63 -29.43 -10.55
N ALA A 81 23.78 -28.99 -10.00
CA ALA A 81 24.15 -27.58 -9.91
C ALA A 81 24.17 -26.90 -11.29
N GLY A 82 24.64 -27.61 -12.32
CA GLY A 82 24.63 -27.13 -13.71
C GLY A 82 23.20 -26.94 -14.24
N ARG A 83 22.33 -27.93 -14.04
CA ARG A 83 20.91 -27.85 -14.44
C ARG A 83 20.19 -26.71 -13.72
N ILE A 84 20.43 -26.54 -12.41
CA ILE A 84 19.87 -25.42 -11.63
C ILE A 84 20.38 -24.09 -12.18
N THR A 85 21.67 -23.98 -12.46
CA THR A 85 22.29 -22.76 -13.00
C THR A 85 21.71 -22.38 -14.36
N ASP A 86 21.63 -23.35 -15.27
CA ASP A 86 21.02 -23.16 -16.59
C ASP A 86 19.55 -22.75 -16.43
N HIS A 87 18.82 -23.35 -15.50
CA HIS A 87 17.44 -22.97 -15.21
C HIS A 87 17.35 -21.56 -14.58
N LEU A 88 18.26 -21.17 -13.68
CA LEU A 88 18.34 -19.84 -13.06
C LEU A 88 18.57 -18.73 -14.09
N LEU A 89 19.42 -18.97 -15.08
CA LEU A 89 19.78 -18.00 -16.11
C LEU A 89 18.89 -18.06 -17.35
N ALA A 90 18.13 -19.14 -17.54
CA ALA A 90 17.23 -19.28 -18.67
C ALA A 90 16.15 -18.20 -18.66
N MET A 91 16.21 -17.31 -19.64
CA MET A 91 15.14 -16.39 -20.00
C MET A 91 14.56 -16.86 -21.34
N SER A 92 13.53 -17.71 -21.29
CA SER A 92 12.74 -18.09 -22.49
C SER A 92 11.92 -16.91 -23.03
N ALA A 93 11.40 -17.03 -24.25
CA ALA A 93 10.41 -16.07 -24.76
C ALA A 93 9.09 -16.17 -23.97
N LEU A 94 8.30 -15.09 -24.00
CA LEU A 94 6.90 -15.14 -23.54
C LEU A 94 6.07 -15.85 -24.60
N THR A 95 5.46 -16.98 -24.23
CA THR A 95 4.72 -17.83 -25.17
C THR A 95 3.24 -17.93 -24.83
N THR A 96 2.83 -17.49 -23.64
CA THR A 96 1.44 -17.62 -23.18
C THR A 96 0.92 -16.34 -22.52
N MET A 97 -0.38 -16.09 -22.65
CA MET A 97 -1.07 -14.99 -21.97
C MET A 97 -1.00 -15.11 -20.44
N ARG A 98 -0.92 -16.34 -19.91
CA ARG A 98 -0.73 -16.58 -18.48
C ARG A 98 0.54 -15.92 -17.95
N GLN A 99 1.64 -16.00 -18.70
CA GLN A 99 2.90 -15.37 -18.32
C GLN A 99 2.77 -13.84 -18.32
N LEU A 100 2.09 -13.29 -19.34
CA LEU A 100 1.84 -11.85 -19.41
C LEU A 100 1.04 -11.36 -18.20
N TYR A 101 -0.03 -12.05 -17.80
CA TYR A 101 -0.79 -11.69 -16.61
C TYR A 101 0.02 -11.80 -15.31
N LEU A 102 0.90 -12.80 -15.19
CA LEU A 102 1.80 -12.91 -14.04
C LEU A 102 2.77 -11.74 -13.99
N LEU A 103 3.42 -11.39 -15.10
CA LEU A 103 4.32 -10.23 -15.16
C LEU A 103 3.58 -8.91 -14.89
N GLY A 104 2.36 -8.77 -15.40
CA GLY A 104 1.48 -7.64 -15.05
C GLY A 104 1.19 -7.58 -13.55
N CYS A 105 0.92 -8.72 -12.91
CA CYS A 105 0.77 -8.80 -11.45
C CYS A 105 2.03 -8.32 -10.72
N TYR A 106 3.23 -8.74 -11.14
CA TYR A 106 4.49 -8.28 -10.54
C TYR A 106 4.74 -6.77 -10.74
N CYS A 107 4.36 -6.21 -11.88
CA CYS A 107 4.38 -4.76 -12.10
C CYS A 107 3.44 -4.04 -11.11
N LEU A 108 2.21 -4.53 -10.97
CA LEU A 108 1.24 -3.98 -9.99
C LEU A 108 1.71 -4.12 -8.54
N LEU A 109 2.43 -5.19 -8.20
CA LEU A 109 3.08 -5.31 -6.89
C LEU A 109 4.16 -4.25 -6.69
N GLY A 110 4.94 -3.94 -7.73
CA GLY A 110 5.90 -2.83 -7.69
C GLY A 110 5.22 -1.49 -7.47
N ILE A 111 4.12 -1.22 -8.18
CA ILE A 111 3.29 -0.02 -7.98
C ILE A 111 2.71 0.01 -6.55
N SER A 112 2.25 -1.13 -6.03
CA SER A 112 1.77 -1.23 -4.64
C SER A 112 2.86 -0.85 -3.63
N VAL A 113 4.11 -1.24 -3.86
CA VAL A 113 5.25 -0.86 -3.02
C VAL A 113 5.50 0.65 -3.10
N LEU A 114 5.43 1.25 -4.28
CA LEU A 114 5.54 2.71 -4.42
C LEU A 114 4.39 3.45 -3.72
N ALA A 115 3.19 2.89 -3.73
CA ALA A 115 2.00 3.54 -3.17
C ALA A 115 1.98 3.54 -1.64
N LYS A 116 2.31 2.41 -0.99
CA LYS A 116 2.18 2.25 0.47
C LYS A 116 3.24 1.34 1.11
N GLY A 117 4.29 0.96 0.38
CA GLY A 117 5.34 0.06 0.86
C GLY A 117 4.96 -1.44 0.81
N PRO A 118 5.58 -2.29 1.66
CA PRO A 118 5.51 -3.74 1.52
C PRO A 118 4.19 -4.45 1.87
N PRO A 119 3.13 -3.87 2.50
CA PRO A 119 1.94 -4.64 2.87
C PRO A 119 1.27 -5.39 1.71
N GLY A 120 1.19 -4.80 0.53
CA GLY A 120 0.63 -5.47 -0.65
C GLY A 120 1.42 -6.70 -1.07
N LEU A 121 2.76 -6.60 -1.01
CA LEU A 121 3.66 -7.73 -1.26
C LEU A 121 3.49 -8.82 -0.18
N ALA A 122 3.31 -8.45 1.09
CA ALA A 122 3.11 -9.39 2.17
C ALA A 122 1.83 -10.21 1.99
N VAL A 123 0.70 -9.58 1.66
CA VAL A 123 -0.58 -10.27 1.42
C VAL A 123 -0.49 -11.19 0.20
N VAL A 124 -0.01 -10.70 -0.94
CA VAL A 124 0.09 -11.52 -2.17
C VAL A 124 1.13 -12.64 -2.00
N GLY A 125 2.23 -12.36 -1.30
CA GLY A 125 3.23 -13.35 -0.91
C GLY A 125 2.64 -14.45 -0.04
N ALA A 126 1.87 -14.10 0.99
CA ALA A 126 1.15 -15.06 1.83
C ALA A 126 0.19 -15.93 1.01
N VAL A 127 -0.62 -15.32 0.13
CA VAL A 127 -1.51 -16.06 -0.78
C VAL A 127 -0.72 -17.02 -1.68
N GLY A 128 0.40 -16.57 -2.25
CA GLY A 128 1.27 -17.40 -3.08
C GLY A 128 1.87 -18.59 -2.32
N VAL A 129 2.40 -18.35 -1.12
CA VAL A 129 2.98 -19.39 -0.24
C VAL A 129 1.93 -20.41 0.14
N PHE A 130 0.79 -19.98 0.71
CA PHE A 130 -0.28 -20.90 1.09
C PHE A 130 -0.86 -21.63 -0.13
N HIS A 131 -0.93 -21.00 -1.30
CA HIS A 131 -1.35 -21.68 -2.53
C HIS A 131 -0.39 -22.80 -2.89
N VAL A 132 0.93 -22.59 -2.81
CA VAL A 132 1.92 -23.64 -3.10
C VAL A 132 1.86 -24.77 -2.07
N VAL A 133 1.80 -24.42 -0.78
CA VAL A 133 1.77 -25.35 0.36
C VAL A 133 0.52 -26.22 0.31
N LEU A 134 -0.68 -25.62 0.32
CA LEU A 134 -1.96 -26.34 0.38
C LEU A 134 -2.26 -27.16 -0.89
N ARG A 135 -1.61 -26.83 -2.01
CA ARG A 135 -1.74 -27.54 -3.28
C ARG A 135 -0.59 -28.48 -3.58
N HIS A 136 0.40 -28.58 -2.68
CA HIS A 136 1.63 -29.35 -2.86
C HIS A 136 2.34 -29.09 -4.21
N ARG A 137 2.32 -27.83 -4.71
CA ARG A 137 2.83 -27.47 -6.05
C ARG A 137 4.29 -27.01 -6.04
N TRP A 138 5.14 -27.64 -5.23
CA TRP A 138 6.55 -27.30 -5.09
C TRP A 138 7.30 -27.43 -6.43
N CYS A 139 7.03 -28.47 -7.22
CA CYS A 139 7.62 -28.64 -8.54
C CYS A 139 7.28 -27.46 -9.48
N ALA A 140 6.04 -26.97 -9.47
CA ALA A 140 5.64 -25.84 -10.31
C ALA A 140 6.36 -24.53 -9.95
N LEU A 141 6.77 -24.36 -8.68
CA LEU A 141 7.61 -23.24 -8.26
C LEU A 141 9.02 -23.37 -8.85
N TYR A 142 9.58 -24.57 -8.81
CA TYR A 142 10.90 -24.85 -9.38
C TYR A 142 10.90 -24.74 -10.90
N ASP A 143 9.89 -25.27 -11.59
CA ASP A 143 9.77 -25.30 -13.05
C ASP A 143 9.52 -23.91 -13.69
N GLY A 144 9.49 -22.85 -12.88
CA GLY A 144 9.27 -21.48 -13.34
C GLY A 144 7.83 -21.15 -13.67
N ALA A 145 6.86 -22.00 -13.28
CA ALA A 145 5.46 -21.78 -13.64
C ALA A 145 4.92 -20.44 -13.12
N PHE A 146 5.43 -19.92 -12.00
CA PHE A 146 4.99 -18.62 -11.46
C PHE A 146 5.78 -17.42 -12.00
N GLU A 147 6.73 -17.62 -12.92
CA GLU A 147 7.54 -16.54 -13.50
C GLU A 147 8.31 -15.70 -12.46
N LEU A 148 8.65 -16.28 -11.30
CA LEU A 148 9.20 -15.55 -10.15
C LEU A 148 10.45 -14.72 -10.49
N LYS A 149 11.33 -15.23 -11.36
CA LYS A 149 12.56 -14.54 -11.79
C LYS A 149 12.24 -13.28 -12.59
N ARG A 150 11.50 -13.42 -13.69
CA ARG A 150 11.09 -12.29 -14.53
C ARG A 150 10.19 -11.33 -13.79
N GLY A 151 9.29 -11.88 -12.99
CA GLY A 151 8.42 -11.15 -12.09
C GLY A 151 9.19 -10.26 -11.12
N ALA A 152 10.17 -10.81 -10.41
CA ALA A 152 11.02 -10.05 -9.52
C ALA A 152 11.78 -8.94 -10.27
N LEU A 153 12.32 -9.22 -11.46
CA LEU A 153 12.98 -8.20 -12.28
C LEU A 153 12.02 -7.07 -12.70
N VAL A 154 10.80 -7.40 -13.14
CA VAL A 154 9.77 -6.41 -13.48
C VAL A 154 9.37 -5.60 -12.25
N MET A 155 9.14 -6.25 -11.12
CA MET A 155 8.76 -5.61 -9.86
C MET A 155 9.86 -4.66 -9.37
N LEU A 156 11.12 -5.11 -9.34
CA LEU A 156 12.27 -4.30 -8.97
C LEU A 156 12.43 -3.13 -9.95
N GLY A 157 12.37 -3.38 -11.25
CA GLY A 157 12.41 -2.31 -12.26
C GLY A 157 11.29 -1.28 -12.11
N THR A 158 10.17 -1.66 -11.49
CA THR A 158 9.04 -0.76 -11.22
C THR A 158 9.29 0.12 -10.00
N PHE A 159 9.62 -0.44 -8.84
CA PHE A 159 9.69 0.34 -7.59
C PHE A 159 11.10 0.83 -7.22
N LEU A 160 12.15 0.11 -7.61
CA LEU A 160 13.52 0.39 -7.17
C LEU A 160 14.05 1.74 -7.66
N PRO A 161 13.77 2.22 -8.89
CA PRO A 161 14.33 3.49 -9.38
C PRO A 161 14.02 4.69 -8.47
N TRP A 162 12.79 4.79 -7.96
CA TRP A 162 12.41 5.87 -7.04
C TRP A 162 13.15 5.76 -5.70
N HIS A 163 13.26 4.56 -5.15
CA HIS A 163 13.98 4.34 -3.88
C HIS A 163 15.47 4.65 -4.02
N VAL A 164 16.09 4.31 -5.15
CA VAL A 164 17.48 4.67 -5.46
C VAL A 164 17.63 6.18 -5.59
N ALA A 165 16.71 6.86 -6.27
CA ALA A 165 16.73 8.32 -6.39
C ALA A 165 16.60 9.01 -5.02
N MET A 166 15.73 8.51 -4.14
CA MET A 166 15.59 9.02 -2.77
C MET A 166 16.84 8.78 -1.93
N TYR A 167 17.46 7.61 -2.05
CA TYR A 167 18.75 7.34 -1.40
C TYR A 167 19.87 8.25 -1.93
N MET A 168 19.96 8.47 -3.24
CA MET A 168 20.95 9.39 -3.83
C MET A 168 20.75 10.84 -3.39
N LYS A 169 19.50 11.23 -3.10
CA LYS A 169 19.14 12.57 -2.63
C LYS A 169 19.43 12.77 -1.13
N ASP A 170 18.94 11.85 -0.30
CA ASP A 170 18.86 12.04 1.17
C ASP A 170 19.77 11.06 1.96
N GLY A 171 20.45 10.13 1.28
CA GLY A 171 21.45 9.23 1.85
C GLY A 171 20.89 8.23 2.86
N VAL A 172 21.70 7.91 3.88
CA VAL A 172 21.35 6.95 4.95
C VAL A 172 20.12 7.39 5.74
N ARG A 173 19.90 8.71 5.89
CA ARG A 173 18.72 9.24 6.59
C ARG A 173 17.40 8.77 5.97
N PHE A 174 17.34 8.63 4.65
CA PHE A 174 16.16 8.06 3.99
C PHE A 174 15.93 6.60 4.41
N ILE A 175 17.00 5.80 4.51
CA ILE A 175 16.90 4.40 4.94
C ILE A 175 16.45 4.31 6.41
N ASP A 176 17.04 5.11 7.29
CA ASP A 176 16.67 5.17 8.71
C ASP A 176 15.17 5.48 8.89
N GLU A 177 14.67 6.49 8.18
CA GLU A 177 13.28 6.90 8.31
C GLU A 177 12.30 5.96 7.59
N TYR A 178 12.57 5.65 6.32
CA TYR A 178 11.65 4.85 5.50
C TYR A 178 11.66 3.37 5.89
N VAL A 179 12.85 2.76 5.98
CA VAL A 179 12.98 1.32 6.21
C VAL A 179 12.86 1.01 7.70
N PHE A 180 13.67 1.61 8.55
CA PHE A 180 13.69 1.25 9.96
C PHE A 180 12.49 1.81 10.72
N ASN A 181 12.23 3.12 10.64
CA ASN A 181 11.12 3.72 11.39
C ASN A 181 9.74 3.33 10.81
N HIS A 182 9.52 3.51 9.52
CA HIS A 182 8.17 3.33 8.95
C HIS A 182 7.81 1.90 8.56
N ILE A 183 8.77 1.05 8.18
CA ILE A 183 8.48 -0.35 7.83
C ILE A 183 8.68 -1.26 9.04
N PHE A 184 9.86 -1.28 9.67
CA PHE A 184 10.16 -2.22 10.75
C PHE A 184 9.53 -1.80 12.09
N ASN A 185 9.80 -0.59 12.59
CA ASN A 185 9.33 -0.19 13.93
C ASN A 185 7.79 -0.12 14.00
N ARG A 186 7.13 0.39 12.95
CA ARG A 186 5.65 0.38 12.88
C ARG A 186 5.06 -1.03 12.79
N ALA A 187 5.75 -1.99 12.16
CA ALA A 187 5.28 -3.37 12.08
C ALA A 187 5.51 -4.14 13.39
N ALA A 188 6.62 -3.89 14.09
CA ALA A 188 7.05 -4.66 15.26
C ALA A 188 6.60 -4.08 16.60
N ILE A 189 6.71 -2.76 16.79
CA ILE A 189 6.51 -2.09 18.09
C ILE A 189 5.13 -1.40 18.15
N GLY A 190 4.54 -1.09 17.00
CA GLY A 190 3.31 -0.31 16.92
C GLY A 190 3.54 1.18 17.17
N VAL A 191 2.62 2.03 16.72
CA VAL A 191 2.58 3.45 17.10
C VAL A 191 1.55 3.60 18.23
N ASP A 192 1.89 4.40 19.25
CA ASP A 192 1.02 4.72 20.38
C ASP A 192 -0.42 5.04 19.91
N ASN A 193 -1.43 4.48 20.62
CA ASN A 193 -2.88 4.52 20.32
C ASN A 193 -3.43 3.57 19.24
N SER A 194 -2.96 2.31 19.15
CA SER A 194 -3.66 1.32 18.32
C SER A 194 -4.91 0.75 19.02
N PRO A 195 -6.12 0.90 18.46
CA PRO A 195 -7.32 0.32 19.04
C PRO A 195 -7.39 -1.18 18.71
N GLY A 196 -7.34 -2.00 19.76
CA GLY A 196 -8.17 -3.20 19.85
C GLY A 196 -7.64 -4.52 19.26
N THR A 197 -8.28 -5.58 19.75
CA THR A 197 -8.12 -7.02 19.47
C THR A 197 -8.63 -7.42 18.06
N PHE A 198 -8.84 -8.71 17.80
CA PHE A 198 -9.44 -9.24 16.56
C PHE A 198 -10.79 -8.60 16.20
N GLU A 199 -11.54 -8.16 17.21
CA GLU A 199 -12.86 -7.53 17.05
C GLU A 199 -12.81 -6.23 16.25
N TYR A 200 -11.68 -5.51 16.29
CA TYR A 200 -11.54 -4.19 15.64
C TYR A 200 -11.88 -4.26 14.15
N TYR A 201 -11.17 -5.08 13.36
CA TYR A 201 -11.43 -5.18 11.92
C TYR A 201 -12.70 -5.92 11.57
N THR A 202 -13.24 -6.76 12.46
CA THR A 202 -14.56 -7.35 12.28
C THR A 202 -15.62 -6.24 12.28
N SER A 203 -15.53 -5.30 13.22
CA SER A 203 -16.36 -4.10 13.25
C SER A 203 -16.13 -3.22 12.03
N GLN A 204 -14.88 -2.96 11.64
CA GLN A 204 -14.59 -2.12 10.45
C GLN A 204 -15.12 -2.72 9.15
N LEU A 205 -15.02 -4.05 8.98
CA LEU A 205 -15.62 -4.74 7.84
C LEU A 205 -17.16 -4.66 7.88
N GLY A 206 -17.75 -4.74 9.08
CA GLY A 206 -19.17 -4.52 9.29
C GLY A 206 -19.64 -3.17 8.75
N HIS A 207 -19.03 -2.07 9.19
CA HIS A 207 -19.37 -0.72 8.72
C HIS A 207 -19.04 -0.51 7.24
N GLY A 208 -17.85 -0.93 6.78
CA GLY A 208 -17.39 -0.67 5.43
C GLY A 208 -18.10 -1.46 4.33
N MET A 209 -18.51 -2.70 4.64
CA MET A 209 -19.21 -3.56 3.68
C MET A 209 -20.73 -3.57 3.91
N TRP A 210 -21.21 -3.21 5.10
CA TRP A 210 -22.60 -3.11 5.52
C TRP A 210 -23.49 -4.25 5.00
N LEU A 211 -24.33 -4.00 3.99
CA LEU A 211 -25.18 -5.03 3.36
C LEU A 211 -24.38 -6.26 2.93
N TRP A 212 -23.18 -6.08 2.40
CA TRP A 212 -22.35 -7.19 1.93
C TRP A 212 -21.69 -7.94 3.08
N ALA A 213 -21.39 -7.28 4.21
CA ALA A 213 -20.89 -7.94 5.42
C ALA A 213 -21.91 -8.97 5.94
N ALA A 214 -23.20 -8.64 5.87
CA ALA A 214 -24.28 -9.54 6.27
C ALA A 214 -24.31 -10.87 5.50
N LEU A 215 -23.77 -10.90 4.28
CA LEU A 215 -23.71 -12.11 3.44
C LEU A 215 -22.39 -12.89 3.60
N LEU A 216 -21.39 -12.34 4.29
CA LEU A 216 -20.07 -12.98 4.43
C LEU A 216 -20.11 -14.35 5.12
N PRO A 217 -20.87 -14.56 6.22
CA PRO A 217 -20.92 -15.88 6.86
C PRO A 217 -21.39 -16.98 5.89
N ALA A 218 -22.41 -16.67 5.09
CA ALA A 218 -22.93 -17.60 4.08
C ALA A 218 -21.93 -17.81 2.93
N ALA A 219 -21.32 -16.73 2.43
CA ALA A 219 -20.36 -16.78 1.33
C ALA A 219 -19.09 -17.57 1.70
N VAL A 220 -18.56 -17.35 2.91
CA VAL A 220 -17.40 -18.10 3.43
C VAL A 220 -17.76 -19.57 3.66
N GLY A 221 -18.93 -19.85 4.25
CA GLY A 221 -19.42 -21.23 4.40
C GLY A 221 -19.52 -21.96 3.06
N ALA A 222 -20.11 -21.32 2.05
CA ALA A 222 -20.21 -21.88 0.70
C ALA A 222 -18.83 -22.09 0.05
N ALA A 223 -17.90 -21.13 0.23
CA ALA A 223 -16.55 -21.24 -0.31
C ALA A 223 -15.75 -22.40 0.31
N ILE A 224 -15.84 -22.59 1.63
CA ILE A 224 -15.15 -23.69 2.34
C ILE A 224 -15.71 -25.05 1.90
N LEU A 225 -17.03 -25.20 1.85
CA LEU A 225 -17.68 -26.47 1.54
C LEU A 225 -17.53 -26.89 0.06
N ARG A 226 -17.35 -25.94 -0.86
CA ARG A 226 -17.41 -26.19 -2.31
C ARG A 226 -16.13 -25.85 -3.08
N SER A 227 -15.01 -25.59 -2.41
CA SER A 227 -13.72 -25.36 -3.07
C SER A 227 -13.15 -26.63 -3.71
N ARG A 228 -13.85 -27.20 -4.69
CA ARG A 228 -13.38 -28.28 -5.54
C ARG A 228 -12.38 -27.74 -6.55
N THR A 229 -11.11 -27.92 -6.24
CA THR A 229 -9.97 -27.39 -7.03
C THR A 229 -9.64 -28.15 -8.33
N ASP A 230 -10.41 -29.18 -8.66
CA ASP A 230 -10.29 -29.97 -9.89
C ASP A 230 -10.67 -29.14 -11.12
N THR A 231 -11.68 -28.29 -11.01
CA THR A 231 -12.13 -27.39 -12.07
C THR A 231 -11.39 -26.04 -12.10
N ARG A 232 -11.41 -25.35 -13.25
CA ARG A 232 -10.90 -23.98 -13.37
C ARG A 232 -11.63 -23.04 -12.41
N GLU A 233 -12.96 -23.14 -12.36
CA GLU A 233 -13.82 -22.33 -11.49
C GLU A 233 -13.43 -22.49 -10.02
N GLY A 234 -13.32 -23.73 -9.52
CA GLY A 234 -12.97 -23.94 -8.13
C GLY A 234 -11.54 -23.56 -7.77
N ARG A 235 -10.58 -23.59 -8.71
CA ARG A 235 -9.24 -22.99 -8.49
C ARG A 235 -9.30 -21.47 -8.29
N VAL A 236 -10.13 -20.77 -9.07
CA VAL A 236 -10.32 -19.32 -8.90
C VAL A 236 -10.97 -19.03 -7.55
N ARG A 237 -12.07 -19.72 -7.23
CA ARG A 237 -12.76 -19.57 -5.93
C ARG A 237 -11.81 -19.84 -4.75
N PHE A 238 -10.99 -20.88 -4.83
CA PHE A 238 -9.97 -21.19 -3.83
C PHE A 238 -8.95 -20.07 -3.65
N THR A 239 -8.40 -19.53 -4.74
CA THR A 239 -7.43 -18.43 -4.66
C THR A 239 -8.05 -17.15 -4.08
N ILE A 240 -9.30 -16.83 -4.43
CA ILE A 240 -10.01 -15.68 -3.86
C ILE A 240 -10.32 -15.89 -2.37
N ALA A 241 -10.75 -17.09 -1.97
CA ALA A 241 -10.97 -17.42 -0.56
C ALA A 241 -9.67 -17.30 0.25
N LEU A 242 -8.56 -17.78 -0.32
CA LEU A 242 -7.26 -17.65 0.29
C LEU A 242 -6.82 -16.18 0.40
N TRP A 243 -7.10 -15.34 -0.60
CA TRP A 243 -6.85 -13.89 -0.52
C TRP A 243 -7.68 -13.22 0.57
N ALA A 244 -8.97 -13.54 0.67
CA ALA A 244 -9.82 -12.99 1.73
C ALA A 244 -9.29 -13.36 3.12
N ILE A 245 -9.00 -14.65 3.35
CA ILE A 245 -8.50 -15.14 4.64
C ILE A 245 -7.12 -14.55 4.95
N ALA A 246 -6.17 -14.62 4.01
CA ALA A 246 -4.82 -14.10 4.21
C ALA A 246 -4.81 -12.59 4.43
N GLY A 247 -5.63 -11.84 3.69
CA GLY A 247 -5.77 -10.40 3.85
C GLY A 247 -6.32 -10.03 5.23
N VAL A 248 -7.44 -10.63 5.64
CA VAL A 248 -8.02 -10.38 6.96
C VAL A 248 -7.08 -10.79 8.08
N ALA A 249 -6.47 -11.97 7.99
CA ALA A 249 -5.52 -12.45 8.98
C ALA A 249 -4.28 -11.54 9.08
N PHE A 250 -3.67 -11.17 7.95
CA PHE A 250 -2.49 -10.32 7.93
C PHE A 250 -2.74 -8.98 8.63
N PHE A 251 -3.79 -8.24 8.24
CA PHE A 251 -4.07 -6.94 8.86
C PHE A 251 -4.51 -7.08 10.32
N SER A 252 -5.22 -8.15 10.68
CA SER A 252 -5.60 -8.40 12.07
C SER A 252 -4.41 -8.68 13.00
N LEU A 253 -3.32 -9.24 12.45
CA LEU A 253 -2.09 -9.58 13.18
C LEU A 253 -1.09 -8.41 13.26
N VAL A 254 -1.16 -7.43 12.35
CA VAL A 254 -0.30 -6.24 12.41
C VAL A 254 -0.69 -5.36 13.61
N GLN A 255 0.32 -4.87 14.34
CA GLN A 255 0.14 -4.07 15.56
C GLN A 255 -0.50 -2.71 15.28
N THR A 256 0.00 -1.98 14.29
CA THR A 256 -0.53 -0.66 13.94
C THR A 256 -1.86 -0.79 13.20
N LYS A 257 -2.95 -0.30 13.79
CA LYS A 257 -4.31 -0.41 13.22
C LYS A 257 -4.93 0.95 12.91
N PHE A 258 -5.42 1.09 11.67
CA PHE A 258 -6.27 2.20 11.23
C PHE A 258 -7.48 1.62 10.49
N HIS A 259 -8.63 2.29 10.52
CA HIS A 259 -9.88 1.74 9.96
C HIS A 259 -9.74 1.27 8.50
N HIS A 260 -9.07 2.06 7.66
CA HIS A 260 -8.87 1.75 6.24
C HIS A 260 -7.81 0.70 5.93
N TYR A 261 -7.03 0.21 6.91
CA TYR A 261 -5.95 -0.75 6.63
C TYR A 261 -6.46 -2.09 6.13
N ILE A 262 -7.69 -2.47 6.50
CA ILE A 262 -8.33 -3.72 6.04
C ILE A 262 -8.85 -3.63 4.59
N LEU A 263 -8.87 -2.43 4.00
CA LEU A 263 -9.41 -2.19 2.66
C LEU A 263 -8.89 -3.16 1.58
N PRO A 264 -7.60 -3.57 1.54
CA PRO A 264 -7.12 -4.52 0.54
C PRO A 264 -7.73 -5.93 0.63
N ALA A 265 -8.39 -6.30 1.74
CA ALA A 265 -9.14 -7.54 1.87
C ALA A 265 -10.58 -7.44 1.31
N VAL A 266 -11.15 -6.24 1.26
CA VAL A 266 -12.55 -5.98 0.85
C VAL A 266 -12.84 -6.47 -0.58
N PRO A 267 -11.99 -6.28 -1.60
CA PRO A 267 -12.25 -6.81 -2.94
C PRO A 267 -12.39 -8.33 -2.96
N ALA A 268 -11.55 -9.06 -2.22
CA ALA A 268 -11.62 -10.52 -2.13
C ALA A 268 -12.93 -10.98 -1.48
N LEU A 269 -13.31 -10.33 -0.38
CA LEU A 269 -14.55 -10.58 0.34
C LEU A 269 -15.78 -10.28 -0.54
N GLY A 270 -15.75 -9.17 -1.29
CA GLY A 270 -16.80 -8.82 -2.25
C GLY A 270 -16.94 -9.84 -3.38
N ILE A 271 -15.82 -10.34 -3.92
CA ILE A 271 -15.86 -11.40 -4.95
C ILE A 271 -16.41 -12.72 -4.37
N LEU A 272 -16.12 -13.06 -3.11
CA LEU A 272 -16.73 -14.24 -2.47
C LEU A 272 -18.25 -14.10 -2.34
N VAL A 273 -18.73 -12.92 -1.93
CA VAL A 273 -20.17 -12.63 -1.90
C VAL A 273 -20.75 -12.73 -3.31
N ALA A 274 -20.07 -12.20 -4.33
CA ALA A 274 -20.52 -12.29 -5.72
C ALA A 274 -20.64 -13.75 -6.20
N PHE A 275 -19.67 -14.62 -5.91
CA PHE A 275 -19.77 -16.04 -6.23
C PHE A 275 -20.96 -16.72 -5.54
N PHE A 276 -21.20 -16.37 -4.27
CA PHE A 276 -22.35 -16.89 -3.54
C PHE A 276 -23.68 -16.44 -4.16
N LEU A 277 -23.81 -15.14 -4.52
CA LEU A 277 -24.99 -14.60 -5.17
C LEU A 277 -25.23 -15.23 -6.56
N ASP A 278 -24.16 -15.46 -7.34
CA ASP A 278 -24.24 -16.16 -8.62
C ASP A 278 -24.78 -17.59 -8.45
N ASP A 279 -24.28 -18.32 -7.45
CA ASP A 279 -24.76 -19.66 -7.13
C ASP A 279 -26.24 -19.68 -6.68
N LEU A 280 -26.72 -18.62 -6.00
CA LEU A 280 -28.14 -18.46 -5.68
C LEU A 280 -28.99 -18.27 -6.94
N ILE A 281 -28.56 -17.42 -7.87
CA ILE A 281 -29.26 -17.19 -9.15
C ILE A 281 -29.30 -18.46 -10.00
N ALA A 282 -28.15 -19.12 -10.11
CA ALA A 282 -27.94 -20.36 -10.84
C ALA A 282 -28.62 -21.58 -10.18
N ARG A 283 -29.22 -21.39 -8.99
CA ARG A 283 -29.88 -22.43 -8.20
C ARG A 283 -28.95 -23.55 -7.74
N ARG A 284 -27.63 -23.31 -7.76
CA ARG A 284 -26.61 -24.22 -7.26
C ARG A 284 -26.57 -24.23 -5.74
N ASP A 285 -27.00 -23.14 -5.12
CA ASP A 285 -27.09 -23.02 -3.66
C ASP A 285 -28.41 -22.38 -3.19
N ARG A 286 -28.61 -22.40 -1.88
CA ARG A 286 -29.70 -21.71 -1.18
C ARG A 286 -29.14 -20.98 0.03
N LEU A 287 -29.64 -19.77 0.27
CA LEU A 287 -29.35 -19.07 1.52
C LEU A 287 -30.18 -19.74 2.63
N HIS A 288 -29.51 -20.48 3.51
CA HIS A 288 -30.18 -21.16 4.62
C HIS A 288 -30.86 -20.13 5.53
N PRO A 289 -32.07 -20.39 6.07
CA PRO A 289 -32.78 -19.44 6.93
C PRO A 289 -31.95 -18.95 8.11
N ILE A 290 -31.13 -19.80 8.72
CA ILE A 290 -30.22 -19.40 9.81
C ILE A 290 -29.20 -18.35 9.35
N PHE A 291 -28.55 -18.56 8.20
CA PHE A 291 -27.61 -17.56 7.66
C PHE A 291 -28.34 -16.28 7.22
N ALA A 292 -29.57 -16.38 6.74
CA ALA A 292 -30.40 -15.21 6.45
C ALA A 292 -30.72 -14.42 7.73
N MET A 293 -31.11 -15.10 8.81
CA MET A 293 -31.38 -14.46 10.11
C MET A 293 -30.12 -13.80 10.68
N ILE A 294 -28.98 -14.48 10.63
CA ILE A 294 -27.68 -13.92 11.03
C ILE A 294 -27.35 -12.69 10.17
N GLY A 295 -27.52 -12.78 8.85
CA GLY A 295 -27.27 -11.67 7.94
C GLY A 295 -28.16 -10.47 8.21
N ILE A 296 -29.47 -10.70 8.42
CA ILE A 296 -30.41 -9.65 8.81
C ILE A 296 -30.00 -9.01 10.13
N ALA A 297 -29.63 -9.80 11.14
CA ALA A 297 -29.16 -9.29 12.42
C ALA A 297 -27.89 -8.43 12.26
N ILE A 298 -26.92 -8.86 11.44
CA ILE A 298 -25.71 -8.07 11.14
C ILE A 298 -26.07 -6.76 10.43
N ALA A 299 -26.91 -6.81 9.39
CA ALA A 299 -27.31 -5.62 8.63
C ALA A 299 -28.01 -4.58 9.51
N LEU A 300 -28.93 -5.04 10.38
CA LEU A 300 -29.66 -4.18 11.32
C LEU A 300 -28.80 -3.71 12.49
N LEU A 301 -27.84 -4.50 12.97
CA LEU A 301 -26.90 -4.08 13.99
C LEU A 301 -25.97 -2.98 13.48
N VAL A 302 -25.41 -3.15 12.27
CA VAL A 302 -24.61 -2.08 11.62
C VAL A 302 -25.49 -0.86 11.34
N CYS A 303 -26.74 -1.05 10.91
CA CYS A 303 -27.69 0.05 10.72
C CYS A 303 -27.90 0.84 12.02
N ARG A 304 -28.17 0.16 13.14
CA ARG A 304 -28.31 0.77 14.46
C ARG A 304 -27.05 1.56 14.83
N ASP A 305 -25.88 0.94 14.68
CA ASP A 305 -24.61 1.58 15.04
C ASP A 305 -24.38 2.85 14.22
N LEU A 306 -24.66 2.82 12.91
CA LEU A 306 -24.52 3.99 12.03
C LEU A 306 -25.58 5.08 12.28
N MET A 307 -26.74 4.73 12.82
CA MET A 307 -27.74 5.72 13.24
C MET A 307 -27.32 6.46 14.51
N HIS A 308 -26.69 5.76 15.47
CA HIS A 308 -26.29 6.36 16.74
C HIS A 308 -24.90 6.99 16.71
N GLU A 309 -23.99 6.42 15.92
CA GLU A 309 -22.60 6.85 15.77
C GLU A 309 -22.28 7.01 14.27
N PRO A 310 -22.94 7.97 13.58
CA PRO A 310 -22.76 8.18 12.15
C PRO A 310 -21.31 8.51 11.75
N GLU A 311 -20.52 9.11 12.65
CA GLU A 311 -19.11 9.41 12.47
C GLU A 311 -18.29 8.17 12.03
N ARG A 312 -18.66 6.98 12.52
CA ARG A 312 -17.93 5.73 12.24
C ARG A 312 -17.75 5.48 10.75
N TRP A 313 -18.68 5.95 9.91
CA TRP A 313 -18.56 5.73 8.47
C TRP A 313 -17.57 6.69 7.80
N ILE A 314 -17.52 7.96 8.21
CA ILE A 314 -16.54 8.91 7.65
C ILE A 314 -15.13 8.66 8.22
N GLU A 315 -15.05 8.18 9.46
CA GLU A 315 -13.80 7.76 10.12
C GLU A 315 -13.05 6.67 9.35
N MET A 316 -13.75 5.89 8.52
CA MET A 316 -13.12 4.95 7.61
C MET A 316 -12.19 5.61 6.58
N PHE A 317 -12.33 6.92 6.34
CA PHE A 317 -11.60 7.67 5.31
C PHE A 317 -10.70 8.77 5.89
N VAL A 318 -10.72 8.98 7.21
CA VAL A 318 -9.93 10.03 7.87
C VAL A 318 -9.03 9.45 8.95
N PHE A 319 -8.20 10.30 9.56
CA PHE A 319 -7.25 9.92 10.62
C PHE A 319 -7.55 10.56 11.98
N ARG A 320 -8.59 11.40 12.04
CA ARG A 320 -8.92 12.21 13.21
C ARG A 320 -10.26 11.75 13.79
N TYR A 321 -10.19 10.80 14.72
CA TYR A 321 -11.35 10.13 15.35
C TYR A 321 -11.84 10.84 16.63
N ASP A 322 -11.08 11.80 17.15
CA ASP A 322 -11.44 12.61 18.31
C ASP A 322 -12.46 13.72 17.98
N ARG A 323 -12.80 13.90 16.70
CA ARG A 323 -13.65 15.00 16.28
C ARG A 323 -15.12 14.68 16.62
N PRO A 324 -15.79 15.51 17.43
CA PRO A 324 -17.19 15.28 17.77
C PRO A 324 -18.08 15.42 16.54
N TRP A 325 -19.11 14.58 16.46
CA TRP A 325 -20.16 14.73 15.46
C TRP A 325 -20.96 16.02 15.69
N PRO A 326 -21.26 16.81 14.64
CA PRO A 326 -22.03 18.03 14.77
C PRO A 326 -23.51 17.71 15.00
N GLY A 327 -23.89 17.46 16.25
CA GLY A 327 -25.26 17.12 16.65
C GLY A 327 -26.12 18.30 17.11
N ALA A 328 -25.56 19.51 17.19
CA ALA A 328 -26.25 20.69 17.72
C ALA A 328 -26.54 21.73 16.63
N GLU A 329 -27.65 22.43 16.77
CA GLU A 329 -28.01 23.58 15.93
C GLU A 329 -26.95 24.70 16.02
N PRO A 330 -26.76 25.51 14.97
CA PRO A 330 -27.47 25.47 13.67
C PRO A 330 -26.80 24.54 12.63
N TRP A 331 -25.74 23.83 13.00
CA TRP A 331 -24.90 23.06 12.06
C TRP A 331 -25.10 21.55 12.17
N GLN A 332 -26.24 21.13 12.72
CA GLN A 332 -26.55 19.73 12.98
C GLN A 332 -26.56 18.91 11.68
N ILE A 333 -25.94 17.73 11.72
CA ILE A 333 -26.03 16.73 10.66
C ILE A 333 -26.75 15.51 11.22
N ASP A 334 -27.86 15.13 10.60
CA ASP A 334 -28.59 13.90 10.93
C ASP A 334 -28.81 13.03 9.67
N PRO A 335 -28.01 11.98 9.48
CA PRO A 335 -28.15 11.03 8.38
C PRO A 335 -29.00 9.79 8.76
N SER A 336 -29.58 9.73 9.97
CA SER A 336 -30.18 8.52 10.55
C SER A 336 -31.33 7.94 9.73
N ASP A 337 -32.19 8.79 9.15
CA ASP A 337 -33.30 8.36 8.29
C ASP A 337 -32.83 7.55 7.08
N GLY A 338 -31.73 7.99 6.45
CA GLY A 338 -31.15 7.29 5.31
C GLY A 338 -30.56 5.94 5.71
N PHE A 339 -29.88 5.89 6.85
CA PHE A 339 -29.38 4.64 7.42
C PHE A 339 -30.52 3.65 7.70
N LEU A 340 -31.58 4.10 8.37
CA LEU A 340 -32.73 3.30 8.72
C LEU A 340 -33.43 2.73 7.47
N ALA A 341 -33.74 3.58 6.50
CA ALA A 341 -34.44 3.19 5.28
C ALA A 341 -33.64 2.15 4.48
N LEU A 342 -32.35 2.38 4.30
CA LEU A 342 -31.46 1.47 3.57
C LEU A 342 -31.19 0.18 4.35
N GLY A 343 -31.09 0.23 5.68
CA GLY A 343 -30.94 -0.93 6.55
C GLY A 343 -32.17 -1.86 6.53
N ILE A 344 -33.38 -1.29 6.58
CA ILE A 344 -34.64 -2.04 6.43
C ILE A 344 -34.72 -2.66 5.04
N ALA A 345 -34.41 -1.89 3.99
CA ALA A 345 -34.40 -2.39 2.61
C ALA A 345 -33.41 -3.56 2.43
N ALA A 346 -32.23 -3.46 3.04
CA ALA A 346 -31.23 -4.53 3.06
C ALA A 346 -31.76 -5.79 3.75
N ALA A 347 -32.36 -5.65 4.93
CA ALA A 347 -32.96 -6.78 5.66
C ALA A 347 -34.07 -7.48 4.86
N ILE A 348 -34.96 -6.71 4.23
CA ILE A 348 -36.02 -7.24 3.36
C ILE A 348 -35.42 -7.98 2.16
N ALA A 349 -34.41 -7.41 1.51
CA ALA A 349 -33.74 -8.04 0.37
C ALA A 349 -33.09 -9.38 0.74
N ILE A 350 -32.43 -9.45 1.91
CA ILE A 350 -31.86 -10.71 2.45
C ILE A 350 -32.97 -11.73 2.73
N ALA A 351 -34.08 -11.29 3.35
CA ALA A 351 -35.21 -12.17 3.64
C ALA A 351 -35.80 -12.77 2.35
N ILE A 352 -36.03 -11.94 1.32
CA ILE A 352 -36.52 -12.41 0.02
C ILE A 352 -35.52 -13.40 -0.62
N ALA A 353 -34.21 -13.12 -0.52
CA ALA A 353 -33.15 -13.97 -1.06
C ALA A 353 -33.12 -15.39 -0.43
N ALA A 354 -33.60 -15.53 0.81
CA ALA A 354 -33.72 -16.81 1.50
C ALA A 354 -34.97 -17.64 1.11
N THR A 355 -35.90 -17.06 0.34
CA THR A 355 -37.15 -17.73 -0.06
C THR A 355 -37.07 -18.37 -1.46
N ARG A 356 -38.19 -18.93 -1.93
CA ARG A 356 -38.36 -19.37 -3.34
C ARG A 356 -38.12 -18.25 -4.37
N TRP A 357 -38.17 -16.98 -3.94
CA TRP A 357 -37.99 -15.79 -4.77
C TRP A 357 -36.52 -15.32 -4.84
N ARG A 358 -35.57 -16.21 -4.53
CA ARG A 358 -34.13 -15.88 -4.46
C ARG A 358 -33.57 -15.01 -5.58
N ARG A 359 -34.01 -15.19 -6.83
CA ARG A 359 -33.57 -14.34 -7.96
C ARG A 359 -34.00 -12.88 -7.78
N LEU A 360 -35.26 -12.66 -7.39
CA LEU A 360 -35.74 -11.32 -7.04
C LEU A 360 -34.95 -10.78 -5.84
N GLY A 361 -34.70 -11.61 -4.82
CA GLY A 361 -33.88 -11.23 -3.68
C GLY A 361 -32.49 -10.73 -4.07
N VAL A 362 -31.78 -11.43 -4.98
CA VAL A 362 -30.47 -10.98 -5.48
C VAL A 362 -30.57 -9.67 -6.26
N VAL A 363 -31.61 -9.47 -7.08
CA VAL A 363 -31.86 -8.20 -7.76
C VAL A 363 -32.12 -7.07 -6.74
N CYS A 364 -32.92 -7.32 -5.71
CA CYS A 364 -33.16 -6.38 -4.63
C CYS A 364 -31.87 -6.05 -3.87
N LEU A 365 -31.02 -7.04 -3.57
CA LEU A 365 -29.71 -6.83 -2.93
C LEU A 365 -28.81 -5.94 -3.77
N GLY A 366 -28.75 -6.16 -5.09
CA GLY A 366 -28.03 -5.29 -6.02
C GLY A 366 -28.58 -3.87 -6.05
N GLY A 367 -29.91 -3.73 -6.10
CA GLY A 367 -30.59 -2.43 -6.08
C GLY A 367 -30.35 -1.65 -4.78
N VAL A 368 -30.44 -2.31 -3.62
CA VAL A 368 -30.15 -1.70 -2.32
C VAL A 368 -28.67 -1.35 -2.21
N GLY A 369 -27.75 -2.22 -2.66
CA GLY A 369 -26.32 -1.90 -2.69
C GLY A 369 -25.98 -0.68 -3.56
N LEU A 370 -26.66 -0.53 -4.70
CA LEU A 370 -26.54 0.67 -5.54
C LEU A 370 -27.14 1.90 -4.85
N ALA A 371 -28.30 1.78 -4.21
CA ALA A 371 -28.93 2.86 -3.47
C ALA A 371 -28.05 3.35 -2.31
N ILE A 372 -27.44 2.41 -1.55
CA ILE A 372 -26.43 2.70 -0.54
C ILE A 372 -25.28 3.50 -1.15
N CYS A 373 -24.68 3.01 -2.24
CA CYS A 373 -23.57 3.70 -2.90
C CYS A 373 -23.91 5.13 -3.35
N VAL A 374 -25.05 5.30 -4.02
CA VAL A 374 -25.51 6.61 -4.51
C VAL A 374 -25.81 7.54 -3.34
N TRP A 375 -26.55 7.08 -2.33
CA TRP A 375 -26.86 7.88 -1.15
C TRP A 375 -25.58 8.27 -0.38
N SER A 376 -24.64 7.34 -0.21
CA SER A 376 -23.36 7.62 0.44
C SER A 376 -22.57 8.71 -0.28
N LEU A 377 -22.50 8.65 -1.62
CA LEU A 377 -21.72 9.59 -2.41
C LEU A 377 -22.40 10.94 -2.64
N GLN A 378 -23.74 10.96 -2.69
CA GLN A 378 -24.51 12.15 -3.06
C GLN A 378 -25.15 12.87 -1.87
N VAL A 379 -25.33 12.19 -0.73
CA VAL A 379 -25.98 12.74 0.46
C VAL A 379 -25.04 12.72 1.64
N TYR A 380 -24.62 11.53 2.10
CA TYR A 380 -23.83 11.40 3.33
C TYR A 380 -22.46 12.09 3.23
N MET A 381 -21.65 11.75 2.22
CA MET A 381 -20.30 12.31 2.06
C MET A 381 -20.29 13.82 1.84
N PRO A 382 -21.17 14.41 1.00
CA PRO A 382 -21.24 15.87 0.87
C PRO A 382 -21.60 16.58 2.17
N VAL A 383 -22.56 16.06 2.94
CA VAL A 383 -22.99 16.68 4.20
C VAL A 383 -21.91 16.53 5.27
N ALA A 384 -21.40 15.31 5.52
CA ALA A 384 -20.30 15.09 6.46
C ALA A 384 -19.02 15.84 6.02
N GLY A 385 -18.78 15.94 4.72
CA GLY A 385 -17.65 16.65 4.14
C GLY A 385 -17.60 18.15 4.47
N THR A 386 -18.71 18.76 4.86
CA THR A 386 -18.72 20.17 5.30
C THR A 386 -17.91 20.40 6.58
N HIS A 387 -17.86 19.39 7.48
CA HIS A 387 -17.08 19.44 8.71
C HIS A 387 -15.70 18.82 8.55
N TRP A 388 -15.57 17.70 7.81
CA TRP A 388 -14.31 16.97 7.63
C TRP A 388 -13.45 17.45 6.45
N GLY A 389 -14.01 18.19 5.51
CA GLY A 389 -13.29 18.78 4.39
C GLY A 389 -12.70 20.14 4.72
N MET A 390 -11.74 20.58 3.91
CA MET A 390 -11.20 21.95 3.99
C MET A 390 -12.06 22.96 3.20
N ARG A 391 -13.00 22.50 2.37
CA ARG A 391 -13.73 23.35 1.43
C ARG A 391 -14.45 24.50 2.14
N ASP A 392 -15.28 24.20 3.13
CA ASP A 392 -16.08 25.23 3.80
C ASP A 392 -15.25 26.08 4.75
N ALA A 393 -14.21 25.52 5.38
CA ALA A 393 -13.23 26.30 6.14
C ALA A 393 -12.49 27.31 5.24
N VAL A 394 -12.06 26.89 4.05
CA VAL A 394 -11.41 27.75 3.07
C VAL A 394 -12.38 28.80 2.52
N ARG A 395 -13.63 28.41 2.20
CA ARG A 395 -14.68 29.33 1.76
C ARG A 395 -14.96 30.39 2.84
N ALA A 396 -15.23 29.98 4.08
CA ALA A 396 -15.48 30.90 5.18
C ALA A 396 -14.31 31.85 5.43
N TYR A 397 -13.06 31.36 5.33
CA TYR A 397 -11.87 32.21 5.37
C TYR A 397 -11.90 33.27 4.26
N TYR A 398 -12.21 32.90 3.02
CA TYR A 398 -12.27 33.85 1.91
C TYR A 398 -13.45 34.83 1.99
N ASP A 399 -14.59 34.40 2.52
CA ASP A 399 -15.78 35.23 2.71
C ASP A 399 -15.59 36.25 3.84
N GLN A 400 -14.88 35.87 4.90
CA GLN A 400 -14.71 36.68 6.11
C GLN A 400 -13.36 37.41 6.20
N ARG A 401 -12.38 37.09 5.34
CA ARG A 401 -11.08 37.77 5.40
C ARG A 401 -11.24 39.25 5.12
N THR A 402 -10.57 40.04 5.94
CA THR A 402 -10.49 41.50 5.81
C THR A 402 -9.25 41.95 5.05
N ILE A 403 -8.33 41.02 4.75
CA ILE A 403 -7.15 41.24 3.93
C ILE A 403 -7.55 41.06 2.47
N TYR A 404 -7.65 42.17 1.76
CA TYR A 404 -7.69 42.16 0.31
C TYR A 404 -6.24 42.07 -0.17
N GLY A 405 -5.85 41.03 -0.90
CA GLY A 405 -4.46 40.85 -1.35
C GLY A 405 -3.94 39.42 -1.16
N GLU A 406 -2.62 39.27 -1.13
CA GLU A 406 -1.93 37.99 -1.26
C GLU A 406 -0.86 37.83 -0.17
N ARG A 407 -0.81 36.66 0.48
CA ARG A 407 0.29 36.29 1.38
C ARG A 407 1.11 35.15 0.77
N ARG A 408 2.39 35.39 0.50
CA ARG A 408 3.33 34.37 0.00
C ARG A 408 4.30 34.00 1.11
N VAL A 409 4.27 32.73 1.50
CA VAL A 409 5.13 32.18 2.56
C VAL A 409 6.16 31.26 1.91
N TYR A 410 7.43 31.51 2.19
CA TYR A 410 8.57 30.76 1.67
C TYR A 410 9.29 30.04 2.82
N PHE A 411 9.58 28.75 2.68
CA PHE A 411 10.31 27.97 3.68
C PHE A 411 11.81 27.91 3.33
N GLY A 412 12.42 29.08 3.45
CA GLY A 412 13.84 29.31 3.23
C GLY A 412 14.15 30.08 1.95
N LEU A 413 15.39 30.55 1.85
CA LEU A 413 15.84 31.38 0.73
C LEU A 413 15.94 30.63 -0.61
N GLY A 414 15.92 29.29 -0.59
CA GLY A 414 15.96 28.46 -1.79
C GLY A 414 14.67 28.52 -2.60
N GLU A 415 13.51 28.32 -1.94
CA GLU A 415 12.20 28.39 -2.58
C GLU A 415 11.90 29.80 -3.10
N LEU A 416 12.25 30.81 -2.30
CA LEU A 416 12.13 32.20 -2.73
C LEU A 416 12.99 32.49 -3.97
N TYR A 417 14.20 31.94 -4.05
CA TYR A 417 15.06 32.07 -5.22
C TYR A 417 14.47 31.35 -6.42
N ASP A 418 13.96 30.13 -6.25
CA ASP A 418 13.38 29.35 -7.35
C ASP A 418 12.18 30.08 -7.99
N ASP A 419 11.35 30.76 -7.21
CA ASP A 419 10.25 31.57 -7.72
C ASP A 419 10.70 32.92 -8.32
N TRP A 420 11.73 33.56 -7.76
CA TRP A 420 12.09 34.94 -8.10
C TRP A 420 13.26 35.08 -9.10
N HIS A 421 14.06 34.03 -9.31
CA HIS A 421 15.32 34.17 -10.08
C HIS A 421 15.09 34.61 -11.53
N ASP A 422 13.97 34.21 -12.12
CA ASP A 422 13.60 34.51 -13.51
C ASP A 422 12.51 35.59 -13.63
N ALA A 423 11.98 36.11 -12.52
CA ALA A 423 10.88 37.08 -12.52
C ALA A 423 11.28 38.49 -13.02
N GLY A 424 12.57 38.78 -13.17
CA GLY A 424 13.05 40.08 -13.66
C GLY A 424 12.54 41.26 -12.83
N ASP A 425 11.98 42.28 -13.50
CA ASP A 425 11.37 43.47 -12.87
C ASP A 425 9.84 43.36 -12.74
N ARG A 426 9.22 42.29 -13.26
CA ARG A 426 7.77 42.11 -13.28
C ARG A 426 7.41 40.73 -12.75
N TRP A 427 6.86 40.72 -11.55
CA TRP A 427 6.35 39.51 -10.93
C TRP A 427 4.83 39.46 -11.05
N THR A 428 4.30 38.37 -11.58
CA THR A 428 2.87 38.11 -11.73
C THR A 428 2.48 36.95 -10.85
N PHE A 429 1.41 37.10 -10.09
CA PHE A 429 0.82 36.03 -9.30
C PHE A 429 -0.69 36.06 -9.48
N GLU A 430 -1.31 34.89 -9.43
CA GLU A 430 -2.75 34.77 -9.35
C GLU A 430 -3.17 34.90 -7.89
N THR A 431 -4.20 35.71 -7.64
CA THR A 431 -4.81 35.86 -6.32
C THR A 431 -6.33 35.84 -6.48
N HIS A 432 -7.02 35.28 -5.48
CA HIS A 432 -8.47 35.31 -5.47
C HIS A 432 -8.94 36.72 -5.10
N ILE A 433 -9.81 37.33 -5.92
CA ILE A 433 -10.44 38.61 -5.63
C ILE A 433 -11.85 38.31 -5.09
N PRO A 434 -12.16 38.67 -3.82
CA PRO A 434 -13.48 38.41 -3.27
C PRO A 434 -14.52 39.30 -3.96
N GLU A 435 -15.75 38.80 -4.14
CA GLU A 435 -16.85 39.55 -4.77
C GLU A 435 -17.25 40.81 -3.98
N THR A 436 -16.92 40.84 -2.68
CA THR A 436 -17.14 41.97 -1.77
C THR A 436 -16.10 43.08 -1.90
N LEU A 437 -15.03 42.88 -2.69
CA LEU A 437 -14.00 43.90 -2.90
C LEU A 437 -14.60 45.13 -3.58
N GLN A 438 -14.56 46.26 -2.88
CA GLN A 438 -14.94 47.55 -3.45
C GLN A 438 -13.74 48.25 -4.06
N VAL A 439 -13.98 48.91 -5.19
CA VAL A 439 -12.97 49.73 -5.88
C VAL A 439 -12.47 50.84 -4.92
N GLY A 440 -11.21 50.74 -4.51
CA GLY A 440 -10.58 51.69 -3.58
C GLY A 440 -10.19 51.10 -2.22
N GLN A 441 -10.61 49.87 -1.90
CA GLN A 441 -10.10 49.16 -0.73
C GLN A 441 -8.60 48.83 -0.91
N PRO A 442 -7.77 49.02 0.15
CA PRO A 442 -6.33 48.78 0.06
C PRO A 442 -6.08 47.29 -0.10
N MET A 443 -5.21 46.92 -1.05
CA MET A 443 -4.69 45.56 -1.14
C MET A 443 -3.32 45.45 -0.48
N THR A 444 -3.00 44.34 0.17
CA THR A 444 -1.65 44.10 0.73
C THR A 444 -1.02 42.83 0.16
N LEU A 445 0.25 42.93 -0.20
CA LEU A 445 1.11 41.80 -0.52
C LEU A 445 2.01 41.55 0.69
N ARG A 446 1.87 40.40 1.35
CA ARG A 446 2.77 39.98 2.43
C ARG A 446 3.72 38.91 1.93
N LEU A 447 5.02 39.21 2.00
CA LEU A 447 6.10 38.27 1.75
C LEU A 447 6.68 37.82 3.08
N GLN A 448 6.53 36.53 3.39
CA GLN A 448 7.11 35.93 4.58
C GLN A 448 8.15 34.89 4.19
N VAL A 449 9.34 35.00 4.77
CA VAL A 449 10.41 34.01 4.61
C VAL A 449 10.73 33.39 5.95
N ASN A 450 10.35 32.13 6.10
CA ASN A 450 10.62 31.32 7.28
C ASN A 450 11.99 30.67 7.16
N LYS A 451 12.78 30.70 8.22
CA LYS A 451 14.00 29.88 8.31
C LYS A 451 13.65 28.49 8.80
N VAL A 452 14.28 27.49 8.22
CA VAL A 452 13.96 26.07 8.46
C VAL A 452 14.26 25.60 9.90
N ASN A 453 15.03 26.36 10.70
CA ASN A 453 15.46 25.96 12.06
C ASN A 453 15.45 27.11 13.09
N ASP A 454 14.79 28.24 12.82
CA ASP A 454 14.91 29.46 13.64
C ASP A 454 13.53 30.16 13.65
N GLU A 455 12.98 30.50 14.82
CA GLU A 455 11.68 31.22 14.94
C GLU A 455 11.73 32.64 14.33
N ARG A 456 12.90 33.06 13.85
CA ARG A 456 13.10 34.35 13.19
C ARG A 456 12.42 34.38 11.82
N MET A 457 11.31 35.08 11.78
CA MET A 457 10.55 35.41 10.56
C MET A 457 11.06 36.72 9.96
N MET A 458 11.28 36.74 8.65
CA MET A 458 11.35 38.00 7.89
C MET A 458 10.01 38.21 7.20
N GLU A 459 9.26 39.21 7.65
CA GLU A 459 7.98 39.61 7.06
C GLU A 459 8.10 41.01 6.45
N GLN A 460 7.66 41.15 5.21
CA GLN A 460 7.55 42.43 4.54
C GLN A 460 6.14 42.58 3.97
N GLU A 461 5.43 43.61 4.42
CA GLU A 461 4.11 43.99 3.92
C GLU A 461 4.24 45.15 2.95
N ILE A 462 3.61 45.02 1.77
CA ILE A 462 3.56 46.05 0.75
C ILE A 462 2.10 46.41 0.52
N ALA A 463 1.73 47.66 0.80
CA ALA A 463 0.41 48.20 0.44
C ALA A 463 0.37 48.52 -1.06
N LEU A 464 -0.60 47.96 -1.78
CA LEU A 464 -0.87 48.20 -3.18
C LEU A 464 -1.86 49.38 -3.28
N GLY A 465 -1.31 50.59 -3.47
CA GLY A 465 -2.09 51.80 -3.69
C GLY A 465 -2.63 51.91 -5.13
N ARG A 466 -3.77 52.58 -5.30
CA ARG A 466 -4.30 52.97 -6.61
C ARG A 466 -3.25 53.87 -7.30
N ALA A 467 -2.92 53.52 -8.55
CA ALA A 467 -1.93 54.16 -9.43
C ALA A 467 -0.45 53.84 -9.15
N SER A 468 0.12 53.04 -10.05
CA SER A 468 1.55 52.94 -10.40
C SER A 468 2.56 53.44 -9.36
N THR A 469 2.83 52.63 -8.35
CA THR A 469 4.15 52.65 -7.70
C THR A 469 4.86 51.36 -8.08
N ARG A 470 5.86 51.48 -8.97
CA ARG A 470 6.89 50.44 -9.14
C ARG A 470 7.61 50.28 -7.79
N SER A 471 7.08 49.45 -6.91
CA SER A 471 7.82 48.96 -5.77
C SER A 471 8.75 47.85 -6.25
N SER A 472 9.94 48.22 -6.75
CA SER A 472 10.98 47.25 -7.08
C SER A 472 11.66 46.77 -5.80
N ILE A 473 11.41 45.53 -5.37
CA ILE A 473 12.25 44.90 -4.34
C ILE A 473 13.57 44.52 -5.02
N ARG A 474 14.58 45.38 -4.89
CA ARG A 474 15.91 45.14 -5.46
C ARG A 474 16.72 44.25 -4.53
N TRP A 475 16.86 42.98 -4.87
CA TRP A 475 17.78 42.08 -4.17
C TRP A 475 19.22 42.57 -4.33
N SER A 476 19.91 42.84 -3.21
CA SER A 476 21.34 43.13 -3.26
C SER A 476 22.09 41.93 -3.86
N ARG A 477 23.18 42.17 -4.60
CA ARG A 477 24.05 41.10 -5.13
C ARG A 477 24.48 40.10 -4.04
N ARG A 478 24.60 40.56 -2.80
CA ARG A 478 24.94 39.76 -1.61
C ARG A 478 23.81 38.79 -1.23
N ALA A 479 22.56 39.24 -1.31
CA ALA A 479 21.38 38.43 -1.00
C ALA A 479 21.13 37.35 -2.08
N ARG A 480 21.32 37.67 -3.38
CA ARG A 480 21.28 36.67 -4.47
C ARG A 480 22.35 35.60 -4.32
N ARG A 481 23.58 35.98 -3.96
CA ARG A 481 24.68 35.02 -3.69
C ARG A 481 24.39 34.15 -2.48
N ARG A 482 23.82 34.69 -1.40
CA ARG A 482 23.41 33.92 -0.21
C ARG A 482 22.29 32.92 -0.52
N ALA A 483 21.29 33.30 -1.31
CA ALA A 483 20.21 32.40 -1.71
C ALA A 483 20.71 31.26 -2.61
N LYS A 484 21.55 31.59 -3.61
CA LYS A 484 22.22 30.60 -4.47
C LYS A 484 23.14 29.65 -3.68
N SER A 485 23.84 30.17 -2.67
CA SER A 485 24.65 29.38 -1.73
C SER A 485 23.82 28.48 -0.82
N ALA A 486 22.65 28.94 -0.33
CA ALA A 486 21.75 28.16 0.50
C ALA A 486 21.16 26.96 -0.26
N ARG A 487 20.87 27.13 -1.56
CA ARG A 487 20.48 26.03 -2.46
C ARG A 487 21.59 24.97 -2.58
N GLY A 488 22.86 25.39 -2.71
CA GLY A 488 24.00 24.48 -2.75
C GLY A 488 24.21 23.69 -1.44
N ARG A 489 23.93 24.30 -0.29
CA ARG A 489 24.03 23.67 1.04
C ARG A 489 22.89 22.68 1.36
N ARG A 490 21.73 22.74 0.68
CA ARG A 490 20.70 21.69 0.78
C ARG A 490 21.19 20.32 0.28
N SER A 491 22.27 20.26 -0.53
CA SER A 491 22.91 18.99 -0.94
C SER A 491 24.05 18.54 -0.02
N ALA A 492 24.45 19.37 0.95
CA ALA A 492 25.57 19.11 1.84
C ALA A 492 25.26 19.68 3.23
N SER A 493 24.37 19.02 3.97
CA SER A 493 24.15 19.35 5.38
C SER A 493 24.90 18.38 6.29
N SER A 494 26.21 18.60 6.38
CA SER A 494 26.98 18.35 7.59
C SER A 494 27.94 19.52 7.79
N MET A 495 27.53 20.57 8.50
CA MET A 495 28.49 21.33 9.30
C MET A 495 27.81 22.20 10.35
N GLN A 496 28.34 22.02 11.55
CA GLN A 496 28.06 22.66 12.82
C GLN A 496 28.63 24.10 12.90
N ILE A 497 28.01 24.89 13.79
CA ILE A 497 28.54 26.02 14.58
C ILE A 497 28.85 27.36 13.87
N ALA A 498 28.02 28.38 14.11
CA ALA A 498 28.24 29.52 15.02
C ALA A 498 27.12 30.56 14.85
#